data_AF-A0A1I2PYW7-F1
#
_entry.id   AF-A0A1I2PYW7-F1
#
_cell.length_a   1.000
_cell.length_b   1.000
_cell.length_c   1.000
_cell.angle_alpha   90.00
_cell.angle_beta   90.00
_cell.angle_gamma   90.00
#
_symmetry.space_group_name_H-M   'P 1'
#
loop_
_entity.id
_entity.type
_entity.pdbx_description
1 polymer ?
#
loop_
_entity_poly.entity_id
_entity_poly.type
_entity_poly.pdbx_seq_one_letter_code
_entity_poly.pdbx_strand_id
1 'polypeptide(L)'
;MENKTLTTGISLRHQPKSWKHCFNENCKQKENCLRHLTGAALPDDKLCGMAVYPTACKGGACPFFRETRTINGAWGFANLFRNVREKDHAELRRRMKEYLGSNGTYYKYEHGTLLLTPDQQAWIIALFREFGYEEGLAFEHYEAAVDFRSGNS
;
A
#
# COMPACT_ATOMS: atom_id res chain seq x y z
N MET A 1 -3.68 -31.64 -20.35
CA MET A 1 -4.04 -31.58 -18.92
C MET A 1 -3.67 -30.18 -18.43
N GLU A 2 -4.61 -29.24 -18.54
CA GLU A 2 -4.40 -27.86 -18.07
C GLU A 2 -4.64 -27.84 -16.56
N ASN A 3 -3.56 -27.84 -15.78
CA ASN A 3 -3.64 -27.52 -14.36
C ASN A 3 -3.86 -26.02 -14.23
N LYS A 4 -5.12 -25.61 -14.24
CA LYS A 4 -5.58 -24.30 -13.82
C LYS A 4 -5.47 -24.24 -12.29
N THR A 5 -4.25 -24.11 -11.78
CA THR A 5 -4.04 -23.79 -10.37
C THR A 5 -4.52 -22.36 -10.19
N LEU A 6 -5.58 -22.19 -9.40
CA LEU A 6 -6.14 -20.90 -9.02
C LEU A 6 -5.13 -20.13 -8.18
N THR A 7 -4.15 -19.48 -8.81
CA THR A 7 -3.29 -18.49 -8.14
C THR A 7 -4.12 -17.23 -8.02
N THR A 8 -4.73 -17.02 -6.85
CA THR A 8 -5.43 -15.79 -6.48
C THR A 8 -4.51 -14.62 -6.82
N GLY A 9 -4.83 -13.90 -7.90
CA GLY A 9 -3.91 -12.95 -8.56
C GLY A 9 -3.58 -11.76 -7.68
N ILE A 10 -2.55 -11.89 -6.85
CA ILE A 10 -2.04 -10.77 -6.06
C ILE A 10 -1.24 -9.85 -6.97
N SER A 11 -1.71 -8.61 -7.10
CA SER A 11 -1.01 -7.57 -7.83
C SER A 11 0.22 -7.11 -7.05
N LEU A 12 1.36 -7.07 -7.73
CA LEU A 12 2.64 -6.58 -7.19
C LEU A 12 2.87 -5.08 -7.48
N ARG A 13 1.89 -4.39 -8.08
CA ARG A 13 2.03 -3.01 -8.58
C ARG A 13 2.53 -2.01 -7.53
N HIS A 14 2.01 -2.09 -6.30
CA HIS A 14 2.37 -1.17 -5.20
C HIS A 14 3.39 -1.76 -4.23
N GLN A 15 4.07 -2.83 -4.63
CA GLN A 15 5.09 -3.47 -3.79
C GLN A 15 6.28 -2.53 -3.55
N PRO A 16 6.71 -2.32 -2.29
CA PRO A 16 7.91 -1.57 -2.00
C PRO A 16 9.16 -2.22 -2.60
N LYS A 17 10.10 -1.42 -3.10
CA LYS A 17 11.39 -1.93 -3.64
C LYS A 17 12.17 -2.77 -2.62
N SER A 18 12.04 -2.47 -1.33
CA SER A 18 12.71 -3.17 -0.22
C SER A 18 11.93 -4.37 0.34
N TRP A 19 10.83 -4.77 -0.33
CA TRP A 19 10.01 -5.90 0.11
C TRP A 19 10.77 -7.22 0.04
N LYS A 20 10.62 -8.04 1.09
CA LYS A 20 11.21 -9.37 1.19
C LYS A 20 10.11 -10.42 0.99
N HIS A 21 10.28 -11.29 0.00
CA HIS A 21 9.38 -12.42 -0.25
C HIS A 21 9.67 -13.59 0.70
N CYS A 22 8.78 -14.56 0.76
CA CYS A 22 8.98 -15.81 1.49
C CYS A 22 8.70 -16.99 0.55
N PHE A 23 9.53 -18.03 0.60
CA PHE A 23 9.38 -19.24 -0.21
C PHE A 23 9.34 -20.50 0.66
N ASN A 24 9.09 -20.34 1.97
CA ASN A 24 9.06 -21.45 2.91
C ASN A 24 7.73 -22.21 2.83
N GLU A 25 7.69 -23.29 2.05
CA GLU A 25 6.52 -24.15 1.88
C GLU A 25 6.04 -24.87 3.14
N ASN A 26 6.93 -25.02 4.14
CA ASN A 26 6.62 -25.66 5.41
C ASN A 26 6.00 -24.67 6.43
N CYS A 27 5.83 -23.40 6.07
CA CYS A 27 5.21 -22.41 6.93
C CYS A 27 3.69 -22.65 7.02
N LYS A 28 3.19 -22.92 8.23
CA LYS A 28 1.75 -23.11 8.49
C LYS A 28 0.89 -21.88 8.17
N GLN A 29 1.49 -20.69 8.15
CA GLN A 29 0.82 -19.42 7.89
C GLN A 29 0.90 -18.97 6.42
N LYS A 30 1.41 -19.81 5.50
CA LYS A 30 1.75 -19.40 4.13
C LYS A 30 0.56 -18.85 3.35
N GLU A 31 -0.61 -19.50 3.46
CA GLU A 31 -1.84 -19.10 2.76
C GLU A 31 -2.37 -17.72 3.17
N ASN A 32 -2.01 -17.26 4.38
CA ASN A 32 -2.41 -15.94 4.88
C ASN A 32 -1.26 -14.93 4.87
N CYS A 33 -0.04 -15.35 4.51
CA CYS A 33 1.16 -14.52 4.60
C CYS A 33 1.44 -13.82 3.26
N LEU A 34 1.29 -12.49 3.23
CA LEU A 34 1.49 -11.67 2.05
C LEU A 34 2.90 -11.87 1.44
N ARG A 35 3.92 -12.14 2.26
CA ARG A 35 5.29 -12.41 1.75
C ARG A 35 5.37 -13.71 0.95
N HIS A 36 4.65 -14.74 1.38
CA HIS A 36 4.62 -16.02 0.67
C HIS A 36 3.79 -15.89 -0.61
N LEU A 37 2.60 -15.33 -0.50
CA LEU A 37 1.72 -15.14 -1.64
C LEU A 37 2.33 -14.24 -2.72
N THR A 38 3.01 -13.14 -2.34
CA THR A 38 3.73 -12.29 -3.30
C THR A 38 4.96 -12.96 -3.89
N GLY A 39 5.56 -13.94 -3.20
CA GLY A 39 6.63 -14.78 -3.73
C GLY A 39 6.11 -15.76 -4.79
N ALA A 40 4.95 -16.37 -4.55
CA ALA A 40 4.26 -17.25 -5.49
C ALA A 40 3.73 -16.50 -6.74
N ALA A 41 3.48 -15.20 -6.62
CA ALA A 41 3.00 -14.34 -7.70
C ALA A 41 4.13 -13.65 -8.51
N LEU A 42 5.41 -13.96 -8.24
CA LEU A 42 6.51 -13.40 -9.02
C LEU A 42 6.47 -13.90 -10.47
N PRO A 43 6.78 -13.04 -11.46
CA PRO A 43 6.90 -13.48 -12.85
C PRO A 43 8.16 -14.33 -13.06
N ASP A 44 8.13 -15.24 -14.04
CA ASP A 44 9.21 -16.19 -14.31
C ASP A 44 10.55 -15.53 -14.70
N ASP A 45 10.52 -14.30 -15.21
CA ASP A 45 11.70 -13.51 -15.55
C ASP A 45 12.35 -12.83 -14.33
N LYS A 46 11.73 -12.93 -13.14
CA LYS A 46 12.30 -12.41 -11.89
C LYS A 46 13.28 -13.40 -11.27
N LEU A 47 14.53 -13.32 -11.71
CA LEU A 47 15.58 -14.28 -11.31
C LEU A 47 16.19 -14.05 -9.92
N CYS A 48 16.09 -12.84 -9.34
CA CYS A 48 16.67 -12.53 -8.03
C CYS A 48 15.92 -11.42 -7.27
N GLY A 49 16.12 -11.39 -5.94
CA GLY A 49 15.50 -10.42 -5.05
C GLY A 49 15.80 -10.66 -3.56
N MET A 50 15.12 -9.92 -2.68
CA MET A 50 15.23 -10.11 -1.23
C MET A 50 14.25 -11.14 -0.72
N ALA A 51 14.71 -12.00 0.20
CA ALA A 51 13.90 -13.05 0.81
C ALA A 51 13.99 -13.05 2.34
N VAL A 52 12.93 -13.51 2.97
CA VAL A 52 12.91 -13.97 4.37
C VAL A 52 13.36 -15.43 4.35
N TYR A 53 14.39 -15.75 5.14
CA TYR A 53 14.90 -17.12 5.22
C TYR A 53 13.95 -18.05 5.99
N PRO A 54 13.88 -19.35 5.63
CA PRO A 54 13.04 -20.32 6.34
C PRO A 54 13.32 -20.39 7.85
N THR A 55 14.56 -20.12 8.27
CA THR A 55 15.00 -20.08 9.68
C THR A 55 14.31 -19.01 10.52
N ALA A 56 13.60 -18.06 9.90
CA ALA A 56 12.78 -17.09 10.62
C ALA A 56 11.50 -17.70 11.23
N CYS A 57 10.99 -18.81 10.68
CA CYS A 57 9.85 -19.52 11.24
C CYS A 57 10.36 -20.53 12.27
N LYS A 58 10.30 -20.18 13.56
CA LYS A 58 10.71 -21.05 14.67
C LYS A 58 9.49 -21.36 15.54
N GLY A 59 9.22 -22.65 15.77
CA GLY A 59 8.11 -23.08 16.64
C GLY A 59 6.71 -22.63 16.17
N GLY A 60 6.53 -22.33 14.88
CA GLY A 60 5.26 -21.84 14.33
C GLY A 60 5.05 -20.33 14.40
N ALA A 61 5.96 -19.58 15.02
CA ALA A 61 5.97 -18.12 15.01
C ALA A 61 6.97 -17.59 13.97
N CYS A 62 6.60 -16.52 13.26
CA CYS A 62 7.47 -15.84 12.30
C CYS A 62 7.41 -14.32 12.54
N PRO A 63 8.52 -13.65 12.88
CA PRO A 63 8.52 -12.20 13.11
C PRO A 63 8.26 -11.41 11.82
N PHE A 64 8.44 -12.04 10.67
CA PHE A 64 8.17 -11.45 9.36
C PHE A 64 6.79 -11.83 8.81
N PHE A 65 5.93 -12.49 9.60
CA PHE A 65 4.54 -12.71 9.19
C PHE A 65 3.87 -11.36 8.87
N ARG A 66 3.15 -11.36 7.77
CA ARG A 66 2.44 -10.20 7.23
C ARG A 66 1.11 -10.71 6.76
N GLU A 67 0.05 -10.40 7.48
CA GLU A 67 -1.30 -10.80 7.10
C GLU A 67 -1.67 -10.19 5.75
N THR A 68 -2.30 -11.00 4.91
CA THR A 68 -2.80 -10.56 3.61
C THR A 68 -4.12 -9.83 3.83
N ARG A 69 -4.09 -8.51 3.68
CA ARG A 69 -5.29 -7.68 3.72
C ARG A 69 -5.38 -6.84 2.45
N THR A 70 -6.61 -6.68 1.97
CA THR A 70 -6.95 -5.78 0.87
C THR A 70 -7.51 -4.50 1.43
N ILE A 71 -7.06 -3.36 0.90
CA ILE A 71 -7.59 -2.04 1.21
C ILE A 71 -8.22 -1.44 -0.04
N ASN A 72 -9.22 -0.59 0.15
CA ASN A 72 -9.65 0.35 -0.89
C ASN A 72 -8.72 1.57 -0.82
N GLY A 73 -7.62 1.51 -1.57
CA GLY A 73 -6.62 2.56 -1.62
C GLY A 73 -7.06 3.69 -2.53
N ALA A 74 -6.59 4.91 -2.24
CA ALA A 74 -6.84 6.08 -3.09
C ALA A 74 -5.54 6.80 -3.47
N TRP A 75 -5.57 7.52 -4.58
CA TRP A 75 -4.45 8.32 -5.05
C TRP A 75 -4.93 9.49 -5.92
N GLY A 76 -4.03 10.47 -6.09
CA GLY A 76 -4.36 11.74 -6.74
C GLY A 76 -4.99 12.76 -5.77
N PHE A 77 -4.61 14.03 -5.91
CA PHE A 77 -5.09 15.14 -5.08
C PHE A 77 -5.79 16.27 -5.85
N ALA A 78 -5.76 16.28 -7.18
CA ALA A 78 -6.28 17.36 -8.01
C ALA A 78 -7.76 17.69 -7.72
N ASN A 79 -8.61 16.69 -7.49
CA ASN A 79 -10.02 16.86 -7.18
C ASN A 79 -10.23 17.54 -5.83
N LEU A 80 -9.44 17.19 -4.82
CA LEU A 80 -9.50 17.84 -3.50
C LEU A 80 -9.20 19.34 -3.62
N PHE A 81 -8.28 19.73 -4.51
CA PHE A 81 -7.87 21.12 -4.68
C PHE A 81 -8.74 21.95 -5.63
N ARG A 82 -9.75 21.35 -6.29
CA ARG A 82 -10.54 22.01 -7.35
C ARG A 82 -11.19 23.34 -6.93
N ASN A 83 -11.72 23.39 -5.71
CA ASN A 83 -12.43 24.55 -5.18
C ASN A 83 -11.67 25.23 -4.03
N VAL A 84 -10.40 24.87 -3.82
CA VAL A 84 -9.58 25.46 -2.75
C VAL A 84 -9.20 26.90 -3.14
N ARG A 85 -9.42 27.83 -2.22
CA ARG A 85 -9.02 29.23 -2.37
C ARG A 85 -7.50 29.34 -2.40
N GLU A 86 -6.96 30.15 -3.31
CA GLU A 86 -5.51 30.30 -3.52
C GLU A 86 -4.70 30.48 -2.22
N LYS A 87 -5.21 31.30 -1.30
CA LYS A 87 -4.59 31.56 0.01
C LYS A 87 -4.35 30.32 0.89
N ASP A 88 -5.16 29.26 0.70
CA ASP A 88 -5.10 28.04 1.52
C ASP A 88 -4.27 26.92 0.87
N HIS A 89 -3.95 27.03 -0.44
CA HIS A 89 -3.25 25.99 -1.20
C HIS A 89 -1.90 25.61 -0.60
N ALA A 90 -1.08 26.62 -0.27
CA ALA A 90 0.27 26.41 0.23
C ALA A 90 0.28 25.66 1.57
N GLU A 91 -0.62 26.06 2.48
CA GLU A 91 -0.70 25.48 3.82
C GLU A 91 -1.27 24.06 3.81
N LEU A 92 -2.33 23.80 3.03
CA LEU A 92 -2.88 22.45 2.86
C LEU A 92 -1.83 21.50 2.30
N ARG A 93 -1.12 21.91 1.23
CA ARG A 93 -0.02 21.10 0.67
C ARG A 93 1.09 20.86 1.69
N ARG A 94 1.48 21.87 2.48
CA ARG A 94 2.51 21.74 3.52
C ARG A 94 2.12 20.69 4.55
N ARG A 95 0.90 20.78 5.12
CA ARG A 95 0.41 19.84 6.13
C ARG A 95 0.29 18.41 5.60
N MET A 96 -0.21 18.24 4.37
CA MET A 96 -0.25 16.92 3.73
C MET A 96 1.16 16.33 3.56
N LYS A 97 2.14 17.14 3.13
CA LYS A 97 3.53 16.68 2.96
C LYS A 97 4.16 16.27 4.29
N GLU A 98 3.89 17.01 5.36
CA GLU A 98 4.37 16.69 6.71
C GLU A 98 3.76 15.38 7.22
N TYR A 99 2.45 15.20 7.07
CA TYR A 99 1.77 13.97 7.46
C TYR A 99 2.22 12.74 6.66
N LEU A 100 2.40 12.89 5.35
CA LEU A 100 2.86 11.82 4.46
C LEU A 100 4.38 11.59 4.51
N GLY A 101 5.09 12.37 5.33
CA GLY A 101 6.49 12.22 5.70
C GLY A 101 7.49 13.03 4.87
N SER A 102 7.29 13.20 3.55
CA SER A 102 8.21 14.03 2.73
C SER A 102 7.61 14.49 1.40
N ASN A 103 8.23 15.50 0.77
CA ASN A 103 7.96 15.93 -0.61
C ASN A 103 8.00 14.75 -1.60
N GLY A 104 9.00 13.87 -1.48
CA GLY A 104 9.15 12.73 -2.37
C GLY A 104 8.07 11.66 -2.21
N THR A 105 7.46 11.57 -1.03
CA THR A 105 6.34 10.65 -0.78
C THR A 105 5.03 11.23 -1.28
N TYR A 106 4.82 12.55 -1.12
CA TYR A 106 3.63 13.26 -1.60
C TYR A 106 3.37 12.99 -3.08
N TYR A 107 4.36 13.23 -3.95
CA TYR A 107 4.21 13.05 -5.39
C TYR A 107 4.01 11.57 -5.80
N LYS A 108 4.42 10.61 -4.97
CA LYS A 108 4.13 9.19 -5.21
C LYS A 108 2.65 8.88 -5.00
N TYR A 109 1.98 9.52 -4.05
CA TYR A 109 0.52 9.42 -3.90
C TYR A 109 -0.20 10.25 -4.96
N GLU A 110 0.34 11.41 -5.34
CA GLU A 110 -0.27 12.22 -6.41
C GLU A 110 -0.29 11.48 -7.76
N HIS A 111 0.79 10.76 -8.09
CA HIS A 111 0.91 10.01 -9.36
C HIS A 111 0.57 8.51 -9.25
N GLY A 112 0.00 8.04 -8.13
CA GLY A 112 -0.45 6.65 -8.01
C GLY A 112 0.65 5.58 -7.92
N THR A 113 1.89 5.98 -7.62
CA THR A 113 2.95 5.03 -7.25
C THR A 113 2.67 4.39 -5.89
N LEU A 114 2.09 5.16 -4.96
CA LEU A 114 1.62 4.69 -3.64
C LEU A 114 0.11 4.94 -3.49
N LEU A 115 -0.52 4.13 -2.64
CA LEU A 115 -1.93 4.25 -2.29
C LEU A 115 -2.11 4.69 -0.84
N LEU A 116 -2.98 5.66 -0.63
CA LEU A 116 -3.40 6.11 0.68
C LEU A 116 -4.22 5.00 1.36
N THR A 117 -3.91 4.68 2.63
CA THR A 117 -4.84 3.85 3.44
C THR A 117 -6.17 4.58 3.62
N PRO A 118 -7.25 3.87 3.94
CA PRO A 118 -8.48 4.49 4.44
C PRO A 118 -8.24 5.50 5.57
N ASP A 119 -7.32 5.22 6.50
CA ASP A 119 -6.99 6.14 7.59
C ASP A 119 -6.30 7.43 7.10
N GLN A 120 -5.37 7.31 6.15
CA GLN A 120 -4.73 8.48 5.53
C GLN A 120 -5.73 9.29 4.71
N GLN A 121 -6.65 8.62 4.01
CA GLN A 121 -7.74 9.26 3.28
C GLN A 121 -8.61 10.07 4.24
N ALA A 122 -9.07 9.45 5.33
CA ALA A 122 -9.90 10.10 6.35
C ALA A 122 -9.18 11.30 6.98
N TRP A 123 -7.88 11.16 7.29
CA TRP A 123 -7.08 12.27 7.82
C TRP A 123 -6.98 13.45 6.85
N ILE A 124 -6.71 13.18 5.57
CA ILE A 124 -6.64 14.25 4.55
C ILE A 124 -8.01 14.92 4.39
N ILE A 125 -9.11 14.16 4.33
CA ILE A 125 -10.46 14.73 4.24
C ILE A 125 -10.76 15.61 5.46
N ALA A 126 -10.41 15.15 6.67
CA ALA A 126 -10.57 15.95 7.89
C ALA A 126 -9.76 17.25 7.84
N LEU A 127 -8.53 17.22 7.33
CA LEU A 127 -7.72 18.42 7.13
C LEU A 127 -8.40 19.44 6.22
N PHE A 128 -9.06 19.02 5.13
CA PHE A 128 -9.78 19.97 4.26
C PHE A 128 -11.00 20.57 4.97
N ARG A 129 -11.71 19.77 5.77
CA ARG A 129 -12.83 20.24 6.60
C ARG A 129 -12.41 21.27 7.64
N GLU A 130 -11.23 21.13 8.25
CA GLU A 130 -10.67 22.13 9.17
C GLU A 130 -10.52 23.52 8.52
N PHE A 131 -10.34 23.58 7.19
CA PHE A 131 -10.25 24.83 6.42
C PHE A 131 -11.61 25.34 5.91
N GLY A 132 -12.69 24.63 6.25
CA GLY A 132 -14.07 24.96 5.88
C GLY A 132 -14.51 24.42 4.52
N TYR A 133 -13.81 23.44 3.95
CA TYR A 133 -14.21 22.75 2.73
C TYR A 133 -15.02 21.51 3.08
N GLU A 134 -16.32 21.48 2.74
CA GLU A 134 -17.21 20.36 3.10
C GLU A 134 -17.70 19.54 1.90
N GLU A 135 -17.79 20.16 0.73
CA GLU A 135 -18.36 19.56 -0.48
C GLU A 135 -17.29 19.13 -1.48
N GLY A 136 -17.58 18.06 -2.24
CA GLY A 136 -16.74 17.61 -3.34
C GLY A 136 -15.39 17.03 -2.94
N LEU A 137 -15.18 16.70 -1.66
CA LEU A 137 -13.94 16.11 -1.18
C LEU A 137 -13.85 14.63 -1.56
N ALA A 138 -13.20 14.35 -2.70
CA ALA A 138 -12.88 13.02 -3.17
C ALA A 138 -11.48 13.00 -3.83
N PHE A 139 -10.82 11.84 -3.78
CA PHE A 139 -9.59 11.59 -4.51
C PHE A 139 -9.91 11.28 -5.98
N GLU A 140 -8.93 11.39 -6.89
CA GLU A 140 -9.16 11.09 -8.32
C GLU A 140 -9.43 9.61 -8.57
N HIS A 141 -8.72 8.74 -7.86
CA HIS A 141 -8.71 7.32 -8.15
C HIS A 141 -8.84 6.49 -6.87
N TYR A 142 -9.56 5.38 -7.00
CA TYR A 142 -9.74 4.38 -5.96
C TYR A 142 -9.51 2.99 -6.56
N GLU A 143 -8.81 2.13 -5.84
CA GLU A 143 -8.60 0.74 -6.26
C GLU A 143 -8.42 -0.22 -5.08
N ALA A 144 -8.92 -1.44 -5.24
CA ALA A 144 -8.68 -2.52 -4.31
C ALA A 144 -7.25 -3.06 -4.50
N ALA A 145 -6.43 -2.99 -3.47
CA ALA A 145 -5.04 -3.43 -3.52
C ALA A 145 -4.62 -4.09 -2.20
N VAL A 146 -3.64 -4.99 -2.28
CA VAL A 146 -3.01 -5.56 -1.07
C VAL A 146 -2.24 -4.48 -0.33
N ASP A 147 -2.32 -4.49 0.99
CA ASP A 147 -1.61 -3.52 1.82
C ASP A 147 -0.24 -4.04 2.25
N PHE A 148 0.80 -3.46 1.66
CA PHE A 148 2.20 -3.78 1.98
C PHE A 148 2.72 -3.13 3.28
N ARG A 149 1.92 -2.28 3.93
CA ARG A 149 2.31 -1.59 5.19
C ARG A 149 1.89 -2.35 6.45
N SER A 150 1.02 -3.35 6.29
CA SER A 150 0.43 -4.15 7.35
C SER A 150 1.47 -5.01 8.07
N GLY A 151 2.03 -4.56 9.19
CA GLY A 151 2.73 -5.42 10.13
C GLY A 151 3.94 -4.75 10.78
N ASN A 152 4.13 -5.06 12.06
CA ASN A 152 5.08 -4.42 12.98
C ASN A 152 6.43 -4.08 12.35
N SER A 153 6.79 -2.80 12.46
CA SER A 153 8.12 -2.22 12.29
C SER A 153 9.25 -3.13 12.78
#